data_AF-A0A954HL16-F1
#
_entry.id   AF-A0A954HL16-F1
#
_cell.length_a   1.000
_cell.length_b   1.000
_cell.length_c   1.000
_cell.angle_alpha   90.00
_cell.angle_beta   90.00
_cell.angle_gamma   90.00
#
_symmetry.space_group_name_H-M   'P 1'
#
loop_
_entity.id
_entity.type
_entity.pdbx_description
1 polymer ?
#
loop_
_entity_poly.entity_id
_entity_poly.type
_entity_poly.pdbx_seq_one_letter_code
_entity_poly.pdbx_strand_id
1 'polypeptide(L)'
;MNRPVYSMPRRSFLYGLGTSLGSVALSTLLAEESGSNALAPRSGHFPAKAKHCIFLMMEGGPSHIDTFDPKPALEKLHLKE
;
A
#
# COMPACT_ATOMS: atom_id res chain seq x y z
N MET A 1 -29.48 -42.10 33.95
CA MET A 1 -29.39 -40.96 33.02
C MET A 1 -27.97 -40.95 32.43
N ASN A 2 -27.65 -41.86 31.52
CA ASN A 2 -26.32 -41.99 30.92
C ASN A 2 -26.41 -41.54 29.46
N ARG A 3 -25.92 -40.33 29.18
CA ARG A 3 -25.88 -39.79 27.80
C ARG A 3 -24.74 -40.47 27.04
N PRO A 4 -24.94 -40.92 25.80
CA PRO A 4 -23.84 -41.48 25.01
C PRO A 4 -22.80 -40.38 24.75
N VAL A 5 -21.56 -40.65 25.17
CA VAL A 5 -20.40 -39.81 24.86
C VAL A 5 -20.23 -39.85 23.34
N TYR A 6 -20.38 -38.70 22.68
CA TYR A 6 -20.30 -38.60 21.23
C TYR A 6 -18.88 -38.97 20.78
N SER A 7 -18.70 -40.19 20.29
CA SER A 7 -17.43 -40.66 19.73
C SER A 7 -17.18 -39.92 18.42
N MET A 8 -16.44 -38.81 18.48
CA MET A 8 -16.04 -38.07 17.28
C MET A 8 -15.20 -38.98 16.37
N PRO A 9 -15.62 -39.23 15.12
CA PRO A 9 -14.85 -40.04 14.21
C PRO A 9 -13.54 -39.32 13.87
N ARG A 10 -12.42 -40.07 13.88
CA ARG A 10 -11.06 -39.55 13.60
C ARG A 10 -11.00 -38.70 12.34
N ARG A 11 -11.76 -39.07 11.30
CA ARG A 11 -11.84 -38.32 10.04
C ARG A 11 -12.40 -36.91 10.24
N SER A 12 -13.48 -36.72 11.00
CA SER A 12 -14.04 -35.40 11.28
C SER A 12 -13.11 -34.55 12.12
N PHE A 13 -12.42 -35.17 13.09
CA PHE A 13 -11.40 -34.47 13.87
C PHE A 13 -10.24 -33.97 13.01
N LEU A 14 -9.67 -34.84 12.16
CA LEU A 14 -8.59 -34.47 11.25
C LEU A 14 -9.03 -33.44 10.20
N TYR A 15 -10.27 -33.52 9.72
CA TYR A 15 -10.82 -32.56 8.77
C TYR A 15 -10.98 -31.16 9.41
N GLY A 16 -11.52 -31.09 10.63
CA GLY A 16 -11.65 -29.83 11.37
C GLY A 16 -10.31 -29.21 11.70
N LEU A 17 -9.34 -30.01 12.15
CA LEU A 17 -8.00 -29.55 12.53
C LEU A 17 -7.16 -29.14 11.31
N GLY A 18 -7.29 -29.86 10.19
CA GLY A 18 -6.65 -29.49 8.93
C GLY A 18 -7.19 -28.18 8.34
N THR A 19 -8.49 -27.94 8.46
CA THR A 19 -9.12 -26.70 7.95
C THR A 19 -8.66 -25.48 8.75
N SER A 20 -8.55 -25.58 10.08
CA SER A 20 -8.11 -24.46 10.91
C SER A 20 -6.61 -24.16 10.77
N LEU A 21 -5.77 -25.19 10.72
CA LEU A 21 -4.33 -24.97 10.50
C LEU A 21 -4.06 -24.45 9.09
N GLY A 22 -4.78 -24.97 8.09
CA GLY A 22 -4.68 -24.53 6.70
C GLY A 22 -5.13 -23.08 6.50
N SER A 23 -6.19 -22.63 7.18
CA SER A 23 -6.63 -21.23 7.07
C SER A 23 -5.61 -20.26 7.66
N VAL A 24 -4.99 -20.61 8.79
CA VAL A 24 -3.90 -19.81 9.39
C VAL A 24 -2.72 -19.70 8.43
N ALA A 25 -2.28 -20.82 7.85
CA ALA A 25 -1.18 -20.83 6.89
C ALA A 25 -1.49 -20.02 5.61
N LEU A 26 -2.72 -20.12 5.10
CA LEU A 26 -3.16 -19.33 3.95
C LEU A 26 -3.16 -17.83 4.27
N SER A 27 -3.66 -17.43 5.44
CA SER A 27 -3.68 -16.03 5.87
C SER A 27 -2.27 -15.44 5.98
N THR A 28 -1.30 -16.22 6.47
CA THR A 28 0.10 -15.75 6.53
C THR A 28 0.70 -15.54 5.14
N LEU A 29 0.45 -16.46 4.20
CA LEU A 29 0.97 -16.35 2.82
C LEU A 29 0.33 -15.16 2.08
N LEU A 30 -0.97 -14.94 2.24
CA LEU A 30 -1.67 -13.83 1.59
C LEU A 30 -1.23 -12.45 2.14
N ALA A 31 -0.91 -12.40 3.44
CA ALA A 31 -0.36 -11.19 4.06
C ALA A 31 1.05 -10.87 3.56
N GLU A 32 1.88 -11.88 3.29
CA GLU A 32 3.20 -11.72 2.68
C GLU A 32 3.11 -11.20 1.24
N GLU A 33 2.17 -11.73 0.45
CA GLU A 33 1.91 -11.26 -0.92
C GLU A 33 1.43 -9.80 -0.95
N SER A 34 0.56 -9.42 0.00
CA SER A 34 -0.03 -8.08 0.09
C SER A 34 0.98 -6.98 0.48
N GLY A 35 2.14 -7.34 1.03
CA GLY A 35 3.14 -6.39 1.54
C GLY A 35 4.11 -5.83 0.51
N SER A 36 4.18 -6.41 -0.69
CA SER A 36 5.12 -5.98 -1.72
C SER A 36 4.50 -5.00 -2.71
N ASN A 37 4.36 -3.74 -2.30
CA ASN A 37 4.14 -2.68 -3.29
C ASN A 37 5.39 -2.65 -4.19
N ALA A 38 5.27 -3.15 -5.42
CA ALA A 38 6.37 -3.23 -6.39
C ALA A 38 6.99 -1.84 -6.68
N LEU A 39 6.25 -0.77 -6.39
CA LEU A 39 6.66 0.63 -6.50
C LEU A 39 7.01 1.26 -5.15
N ALA A 40 7.11 0.50 -4.07
CA ALA A 40 7.54 1.01 -2.78
C ALA A 40 8.95 1.61 -2.89
N PRO A 41 9.19 2.80 -2.32
CA PRO A 41 10.51 3.37 -2.28
C PRO A 41 11.47 2.44 -1.53
N ARG A 42 12.52 1.99 -2.21
CA ARG A 42 13.59 1.19 -1.61
C ARG A 42 14.45 2.09 -0.71
N SER A 43 14.89 1.54 0.41
CA SER A 43 15.95 2.18 1.18
C SER A 43 17.22 2.23 0.32
N GLY A 44 17.80 3.43 0.19
CA GLY A 44 19.11 3.56 -0.44
C GLY A 44 20.18 2.88 0.40
N HIS A 45 21.24 2.38 -0.23
CA HIS A 45 22.39 1.77 0.49
C HIS A 45 23.08 2.73 1.47
N PHE A 46 22.91 4.03 1.28
CA PHE A 46 23.49 5.08 2.12
C PHE A 46 22.44 6.11 2.49
N PRO A 47 22.56 6.76 3.67
CA PRO A 47 21.70 7.88 4.02
C PRO A 47 21.92 9.02 3.01
N ALA A 48 20.91 9.30 2.19
CA ALA A 48 20.97 10.38 1.21
C ALA A 48 20.96 11.73 1.93
N LYS A 49 22.11 12.41 1.96
CA LYS A 49 22.18 13.85 2.25
C LYS A 49 22.25 14.59 0.91
N ALA A 50 21.18 15.29 0.54
CA ALA A 50 21.24 16.20 -0.60
C ALA A 50 22.20 17.35 -0.25
N LYS A 51 23.38 17.36 -0.88
CA LYS A 51 24.40 18.40 -0.68
C LYS A 51 24.26 19.57 -1.66
N HIS A 52 23.73 19.29 -2.86
CA HIS A 52 23.58 20.26 -3.94
C HIS A 52 22.26 20.00 -4.67
N CYS A 53 21.54 21.07 -5.00
CA CYS A 53 20.35 21.05 -5.84
C CYS A 53 20.68 21.79 -7.14
N ILE A 54 20.67 21.08 -8.27
CA ILE A 54 20.92 21.67 -9.58
C ILE A 54 19.56 21.90 -10.23
N PHE A 55 19.14 23.16 -10.30
CA PHE A 55 17.90 23.57 -10.95
C PHE A 55 18.18 23.97 -12.40
N LEU A 56 17.70 23.16 -13.35
CA LEU A 56 17.85 23.40 -14.78
C LEU A 56 16.54 23.95 -15.33
N MET A 57 16.49 25.24 -15.65
CA MET A 57 15.37 25.83 -16.37
C MET A 57 15.63 25.65 -17.87
N MET A 58 14.95 24.69 -18.50
CA MET A 58 14.96 24.56 -19.95
C MET A 58 13.91 25.51 -20.54
N GLU A 59 14.34 26.35 -21.49
CA GLU A 59 13.44 27.21 -22.26
C GLU A 59 12.40 26.33 -22.99
N GLY A 60 11.12 26.66 -22.84
CA GLY A 60 10.01 25.92 -23.47
C GLY A 60 9.21 24.95 -22.58
N GLY A 61 9.58 24.76 -21.30
CA GLY A 61 8.74 24.05 -20.33
C GLY A 61 7.67 24.95 -19.71
N PRO A 62 6.47 24.44 -19.34
CA PRO A 62 5.50 25.23 -18.60
C PRO A 62 6.13 25.69 -17.30
N SER A 63 6.07 27.00 -17.04
CA SER A 63 6.63 27.53 -15.81
C SER A 63 5.88 26.96 -14.60
N HIS A 64 6.47 27.07 -13.40
CA HIS A 64 5.74 26.72 -12.17
C HIS A 64 4.44 27.54 -12.04
N ILE A 65 4.39 28.74 -12.64
CA ILE A 65 3.17 29.56 -12.70
C ILE A 65 2.15 29.03 -13.71
N ASP A 66 2.57 28.28 -14.73
CA ASP A 66 1.69 27.66 -15.74
C ASP A 66 1.27 26.22 -15.36
N THR A 67 1.76 25.72 -14.22
CA THR A 67 1.34 24.42 -13.69
C THR A 67 -0.12 24.48 -13.21
N PHE A 68 -0.82 23.34 -13.28
CA PHE A 68 -2.23 23.14 -12.92
C PHE A 68 -2.56 23.29 -11.41
N ASP A 69 -1.89 24.20 -10.72
CA ASP A 69 -2.26 24.60 -9.36
C ASP A 69 -3.41 25.63 -9.42
N PRO A 70 -4.54 25.43 -8.72
CA PRO A 70 -5.62 26.41 -8.65
C PRO A 70 -5.13 27.77 -8.12
N LYS A 71 -5.42 28.84 -8.86
CA LYS A 71 -4.97 30.22 -8.56
C LYS A 71 -6.17 31.10 -8.18
N PRO A 72 -6.65 31.05 -6.93
CA PRO A 72 -7.87 31.75 -6.52
C PRO A 72 -7.75 33.28 -6.62
N ALA A 73 -6.54 33.83 -6.56
CA ALA A 73 -6.31 35.26 -6.76
C ALA A 73 -6.49 35.68 -8.23
N LEU A 74 -6.05 34.85 -9.19
CA LEU A 74 -6.25 35.12 -10.62
C LEU A 74 -7.71 34.98 -11.00
N GLU A 75 -8.44 34.04 -10.42
CA GLU A 75 -9.90 33.94 -10.60
C GLU A 75 -10.61 35.22 -10.12
N LYS A 76 -10.20 35.78 -8.99
CA LYS A 76 -10.79 37.02 -8.44
C LYS A 76 -10.49 38.28 -9.25
N LEU A 77 -9.35 38.29 -9.93
CA LEU A 77 -8.84 39.39 -10.75
C LEU A 77 -9.11 39.19 -12.25
N HIS A 78 -9.72 38.07 -12.63
CA HIS A 78 -10.08 37.81 -14.01
C HIS A 78 -11.06 38.88 -14.51
N LEU A 79 -10.68 39.59 -15.58
CA LEU A 79 -11.48 40.64 -16.22
C LEU A 79 -11.76 41.88 -15.35
N LYS A 80 -10.90 42.17 -14.35
CA LYS A 80 -10.90 43.46 -13.65
C LYS A 80 -9.72 44.29 -14.15
N GLU A 81 -10.03 45.46 -14.72
CA GLU A 81 -9.06 46.48 -15.10
C GLU A 81 -8.42 47.16 -13.89
#